data_AF-A0A2G9G2E0-F1
#
_entry.id   AF-A0A2G9G2E0-F1
#
_cell.length_a   1.000
_cell.length_b   1.000
_cell.length_c   1.000
_cell.angle_alpha   90.00
_cell.angle_beta   90.00
_cell.angle_gamma   90.00
#
_symmetry.space_group_name_H-M   'P 1'
#
loop_
_entity.id
_entity.type
_entity.pdbx_description
1 polymer ?
#
loop_
_entity_poly.entity_id
_entity_poly.type
_entity_poly.pdbx_seq_one_letter_code
_entity_poly.pdbx_strand_id
1 'polypeptide(L)'
;MATTEGCLVASTNRGCKAIYASGGATCVLLRDGMTRAPVVRFSSAKRATELKFFLEDPHNFDTLCVVFKKSSRFARLQGIQCAVAGKNLYIRFSCSTGDAMGMNMVSKGVQNVLNFLQNDFPDIDVTGISGNFCSDKKPAAVNWIQGRGKSVVCEVVINGDVVTKVLKTTVPALVELNMLKNLTGSAICRCSWWVQCTCCQHCFCNFYSHGAGSSTKHRKFSLYYYDGGC
;
A
#
# COMPACT_ATOMS: atom_id res chain seq x y z
N MET A 1 7.54 15.18 13.82
CA MET A 1 6.46 14.37 14.44
C MET A 1 5.51 15.30 15.18
N ALA A 2 4.27 15.43 14.71
CA ALA A 2 3.23 16.25 15.36
C ALA A 2 2.25 15.31 16.05
N THR A 3 2.11 15.43 17.37
CA THR A 3 1.26 14.57 18.20
C THR A 3 0.88 15.25 19.50
N THR A 4 -0.26 14.87 20.06
CA THR A 4 -0.68 15.20 21.42
C THR A 4 -0.55 14.02 22.39
N GLU A 5 -0.15 12.84 21.89
CA GLU A 5 0.10 11.66 22.71
C GLU A 5 1.43 11.81 23.46
N GLY A 6 1.35 11.87 24.80
CA GLY A 6 2.52 11.90 25.67
C GLY A 6 3.43 10.69 25.46
N CYS A 7 4.73 10.87 25.71
CA CYS A 7 5.77 9.84 25.58
C CYS A 7 6.05 9.30 24.16
N LEU A 8 5.18 9.51 23.16
CA LEU A 8 5.36 8.94 21.82
C LEU A 8 6.67 9.41 21.15
N VAL A 9 6.94 10.73 21.19
CA VAL A 9 8.16 11.31 20.62
C VAL A 9 9.40 10.83 21.39
N ALA A 10 9.32 10.78 22.73
CA ALA A 10 10.43 10.31 23.57
C ALA A 10 10.75 8.82 23.31
N SER A 11 9.72 7.97 23.18
CA SER A 11 9.84 6.55 22.84
C SER A 11 10.46 6.36 21.46
N THR A 12 9.99 7.11 20.46
CA THR A 12 10.55 7.09 19.09
C THR A 12 12.03 7.50 19.11
N ASN A 13 12.37 8.58 19.82
CA ASN A 13 13.74 9.07 19.93
C ASN A 13 14.67 8.03 20.58
N ARG A 14 14.18 7.30 21.59
CA ARG A 14 14.91 6.20 22.23
C ARG A 14 15.20 5.06 21.24
N GLY A 15 14.23 4.71 20.39
CA GLY A 15 14.42 3.75 19.30
C GLY A 15 15.46 4.22 18.28
N CYS A 16 15.36 5.47 17.82
CA CYS A 16 16.34 6.08 16.92
C CYS A 16 17.76 6.07 17.51
N LYS A 17 17.91 6.34 18.81
CA LYS A 17 19.19 6.27 19.51
C LYS A 17 19.79 4.86 19.48
N ALA A 18 18.97 3.83 19.69
CA ALA A 18 19.44 2.44 19.63
C ALA A 18 19.89 2.04 18.21
N ILE A 19 19.14 2.45 17.19
CA ILE A 19 19.46 2.21 15.78
C ILE A 19 20.76 2.93 15.40
N TYR A 20 20.89 4.21 15.74
CA TYR A 20 22.07 5.01 15.44
C TYR A 20 23.34 4.44 16.10
N ALA A 21 23.23 4.06 17.38
CA ALA A 21 24.33 3.43 18.11
C ALA A 21 24.75 2.05 17.56
N SER A 22 23.94 1.45 16.68
CA SER A 22 24.20 0.13 16.07
C SER A 22 24.53 0.22 14.58
N GLY A 23 24.86 1.40 14.06
CA GLY A 23 25.31 1.58 12.68
C GLY A 23 24.22 2.00 11.68
N GLY A 24 23.00 2.27 12.15
CA GLY A 24 21.89 2.74 11.31
C GLY A 24 20.97 1.62 10.84
N ALA A 25 20.01 1.97 9.98
CA ALA A 25 19.04 1.03 9.41
C ALA A 25 19.08 1.07 7.89
N THR A 26 18.87 -0.09 7.26
CA THR A 26 18.77 -0.22 5.81
C THR A 26 17.29 -0.26 5.43
N CYS A 27 16.88 0.52 4.43
CA CYS A 27 15.51 0.53 3.94
C CYS A 27 15.50 0.40 2.41
N VAL A 28 14.61 -0.44 1.89
CA VAL A 28 14.47 -0.71 0.46
C VAL A 28 13.02 -0.50 0.01
N LEU A 29 12.84 0.23 -1.08
CA LEU A 29 11.55 0.42 -1.74
C LEU A 29 11.28 -0.77 -2.68
N LEU A 30 10.28 -1.59 -2.34
CA LEU A 30 9.92 -2.79 -3.10
C LEU A 30 8.95 -2.51 -4.24
N ARG A 31 8.00 -1.58 -4.02
CA ARG A 31 6.97 -1.22 -5.01
C ARG A 31 6.60 0.25 -4.88
N ASP A 32 6.35 0.90 -6.02
CA ASP A 32 5.80 2.25 -6.10
C ASP A 32 4.71 2.30 -7.16
N GLY A 33 3.45 2.35 -6.73
CA GLY A 33 2.31 2.38 -7.62
C GLY A 33 1.04 2.82 -6.91
N MET A 34 0.48 3.96 -7.29
CA MET A 34 -0.82 4.41 -6.81
C MET A 34 -1.94 3.74 -7.61
N THR A 35 -3.04 3.41 -6.94
CA THR A 35 -4.12 2.63 -7.54
C THR A 35 -5.45 3.35 -7.53
N ARG A 36 -6.21 3.24 -8.62
CA ARG A 36 -7.62 3.63 -8.70
C ARG A 36 -8.41 2.49 -9.35
N ALA A 37 -9.62 2.26 -8.87
CA ALA A 37 -10.42 1.14 -9.35
C ALA A 37 -11.87 1.54 -9.61
N PRO A 38 -12.24 1.83 -10.86
CA PRO A 38 -13.63 2.00 -11.24
C PRO A 38 -14.41 0.69 -11.13
N VAL A 39 -15.71 0.84 -10.99
CA VAL A 39 -16.69 -0.23 -11.14
C VAL A 39 -17.55 0.10 -12.36
N VAL A 40 -17.66 -0.87 -13.25
CA VAL A 40 -18.49 -0.80 -14.45
C VAL A 40 -19.46 -1.98 -14.45
N ARG A 41 -20.58 -1.82 -15.15
CA ARG A 41 -21.66 -2.79 -15.22
C ARG A 41 -22.04 -3.05 -16.66
N PHE A 42 -22.41 -4.30 -16.93
CA PHE A 42 -22.95 -4.74 -18.21
C PHE A 42 -24.32 -5.40 -18.06
N SER A 43 -24.95 -5.73 -19.18
CA SER A 43 -26.20 -6.49 -19.23
C SER A 43 -26.03 -7.95 -18.75
N SER A 44 -24.85 -8.55 -18.97
CA SER A 44 -24.56 -9.94 -18.61
C SER A 44 -23.14 -10.13 -18.07
N ALA A 45 -22.93 -11.21 -17.31
CA ALA A 45 -21.61 -11.60 -16.80
C ALA A 45 -20.63 -11.98 -17.93
N LYS A 46 -21.14 -12.57 -19.01
CA LYS A 46 -20.35 -12.89 -20.21
C LYS A 46 -19.71 -11.61 -20.77
N ARG A 47 -20.52 -10.58 -20.95
CA ARG A 47 -20.07 -9.29 -21.48
C ARG A 47 -19.07 -8.57 -20.57
N ALA A 48 -19.29 -8.61 -19.25
CA ALA A 48 -18.31 -8.11 -18.29
C ALA A 48 -16.96 -8.84 -18.37
N THR A 49 -17.00 -10.15 -18.68
CA THR A 49 -15.79 -10.97 -18.82
C THR A 49 -15.07 -10.72 -20.14
N GLU A 50 -15.79 -10.40 -21.22
CA GLU A 50 -15.18 -9.95 -22.49
C GLU A 50 -14.32 -8.70 -22.29
N LEU A 51 -14.82 -7.70 -21.54
CA LEU A 51 -14.02 -6.53 -21.19
C LEU A 51 -12.81 -6.88 -20.30
N LYS A 52 -12.97 -7.81 -19.35
CA LYS A 52 -11.84 -8.29 -18.52
C LYS A 52 -10.72 -8.84 -19.39
N PHE A 53 -11.03 -9.72 -20.33
CA PHE A 53 -10.04 -10.32 -21.21
C PHE A 53 -9.39 -9.27 -22.11
N PHE A 54 -10.17 -8.32 -22.63
CA PHE A 54 -9.62 -7.21 -23.42
C PHE A 54 -8.60 -6.37 -22.63
N LEU A 55 -8.89 -6.06 -21.36
CA LEU A 55 -8.02 -5.24 -20.50
C LEU A 55 -6.77 -5.95 -19.99
N GLU A 56 -6.83 -7.27 -19.84
CA GLU A 56 -5.72 -8.10 -19.37
C GLU A 56 -4.86 -8.67 -20.51
N ASP A 57 -5.27 -8.46 -21.77
CA ASP A 57 -4.50 -8.83 -22.95
C ASP A 57 -3.24 -7.94 -23.10
N PRO A 58 -2.03 -8.52 -23.11
CA PRO A 58 -0.78 -7.78 -23.32
C PRO A 58 -0.76 -6.97 -24.62
N HIS A 59 -1.46 -7.40 -25.68
CA HIS A 59 -1.46 -6.70 -26.96
C HIS A 59 -2.20 -5.35 -26.89
N ASN A 60 -3.22 -5.26 -26.04
CA ASN A 60 -4.00 -4.04 -25.85
C ASN A 60 -3.35 -3.11 -24.80
N PHE A 61 -2.49 -3.65 -23.94
CA PHE A 61 -1.91 -2.92 -22.83
C PHE A 61 -1.11 -1.68 -23.27
N ASP A 62 -0.38 -1.74 -24.38
CA ASP A 62 0.38 -0.61 -24.92
C ASP A 62 -0.54 0.53 -25.38
N THR A 63 -1.64 0.21 -26.05
CA THR A 63 -2.67 1.18 -26.45
C THR A 63 -3.30 1.83 -25.23
N LEU A 64 -3.68 1.04 -24.23
CA LEU A 64 -4.23 1.54 -22.97
C LEU A 64 -3.23 2.43 -22.22
N CYS A 65 -1.95 2.07 -22.24
CA CYS A 65 -0.88 2.90 -21.68
C CYS A 65 -0.79 4.26 -22.37
N VAL A 66 -0.86 4.31 -23.71
CA VAL A 66 -0.83 5.57 -24.47
C VAL A 66 -2.04 6.44 -24.12
N VAL A 67 -3.25 5.87 -24.10
CA VAL A 67 -4.48 6.58 -23.75
C VAL A 67 -4.43 7.12 -22.32
N PHE A 68 -3.96 6.31 -21.37
CA PHE A 68 -3.84 6.71 -19.96
C PHE A 68 -2.83 7.86 -19.78
N LYS A 69 -1.68 7.79 -20.46
CA LYS A 69 -0.60 8.80 -20.42
C LYS A 69 -1.03 10.17 -20.97
N LYS A 70 -2.05 10.25 -21.83
CA LYS A 70 -2.59 11.54 -22.33
C LYS A 70 -2.98 12.50 -21.19
N SER A 71 -3.30 11.99 -20.01
CA SER A 71 -3.68 12.80 -18.85
C SER A 71 -2.51 13.50 -18.14
N SER A 72 -1.29 12.95 -18.21
CA SER A 72 -0.13 13.49 -17.49
C SER A 72 1.18 12.86 -17.94
N ARG A 73 2.24 13.67 -18.04
CA ARG A 73 3.61 13.22 -18.35
C ARG A 73 4.24 12.31 -17.29
N PHE A 74 3.78 12.38 -16.04
CA PHE A 74 4.34 11.62 -14.92
C PHE A 74 3.62 10.29 -14.70
N ALA A 75 2.39 10.17 -15.18
CA ALA A 75 1.55 9.01 -14.97
C ALA A 75 1.98 7.90 -15.93
N ARG A 76 2.53 6.80 -15.40
CA ARG A 76 2.84 5.61 -16.21
C ARG A 76 2.05 4.44 -15.67
N LEU A 77 1.13 3.94 -16.49
CA LEU A 77 0.37 2.73 -16.20
C LEU A 77 1.34 1.54 -16.09
N GLN A 78 1.25 0.80 -15.00
CA GLN A 78 2.09 -0.36 -14.69
C GLN A 78 1.35 -1.68 -14.86
N GLY A 79 0.05 -1.68 -14.65
CA GLY A 79 -0.77 -2.88 -14.75
C GLY A 79 -2.24 -2.60 -14.51
N ILE A 80 -3.08 -3.50 -15.01
CA ILE A 80 -4.52 -3.51 -14.80
C ILE A 80 -4.87 -4.88 -14.25
N GLN A 81 -5.64 -4.92 -13.16
CA GLN A 81 -6.13 -6.16 -12.57
C GLN A 81 -7.65 -6.10 -12.47
N CYS A 82 -8.34 -7.06 -13.08
CA CYS A 82 -9.79 -7.07 -13.13
C CYS A 82 -10.39 -8.16 -12.23
N ALA A 83 -11.43 -7.81 -11.48
CA ALA A 83 -12.24 -8.74 -10.69
C ALA A 83 -13.71 -8.65 -11.12
N VAL A 84 -14.31 -9.78 -11.50
CA VAL A 84 -15.71 -9.89 -11.93
C VAL A 84 -16.58 -10.27 -10.73
N ALA A 85 -17.73 -9.61 -10.58
CA ALA A 85 -18.78 -9.98 -9.64
C ALA A 85 -20.14 -9.97 -10.36
N GLY A 86 -20.51 -11.11 -10.92
CA GLY A 86 -21.69 -11.23 -11.79
C GLY A 86 -21.55 -10.33 -13.02
N LYS A 87 -22.49 -9.39 -13.19
CA LYS A 87 -22.47 -8.42 -14.30
C LYS A 87 -21.64 -7.15 -14.03
N ASN A 88 -21.03 -7.05 -12.85
CA ASN A 88 -20.18 -5.92 -12.49
C ASN A 88 -18.71 -6.31 -12.65
N LEU A 89 -17.90 -5.36 -13.13
CA LEU A 89 -16.45 -5.51 -13.28
C LEU A 89 -15.75 -4.42 -12.47
N TYR A 90 -14.85 -4.83 -11.59
CA TYR A 90 -13.96 -3.96 -10.84
C TYR A 90 -12.59 -3.96 -11.47
N ILE A 91 -12.14 -2.82 -11.96
CA ILE A 91 -10.91 -2.72 -12.75
C ILE A 91 -9.89 -1.95 -11.93
N ARG A 92 -8.83 -2.58 -11.43
CA ARG A 92 -7.80 -1.93 -10.60
C ARG A 92 -6.61 -1.52 -11.46
N PHE A 93 -6.49 -0.22 -11.74
CA PHE A 93 -5.35 0.37 -12.42
C PHE A 93 -4.23 0.66 -11.42
N SER A 94 -3.00 0.24 -11.72
CA SER A 94 -1.78 0.60 -11.00
C SER A 94 -0.92 1.52 -11.84
N CYS A 95 -0.42 2.59 -11.26
CA CYS A 95 0.32 3.63 -11.98
C CYS A 95 1.42 4.25 -11.12
N SER A 96 2.59 4.51 -11.72
CA SER A 96 3.62 5.37 -11.09
C SER A 96 3.23 6.84 -11.24
N THR A 97 3.44 7.66 -10.21
CA THR A 97 2.97 9.05 -10.18
C THR A 97 4.08 10.07 -9.93
N GLY A 98 5.35 9.67 -10.14
CA GLY A 98 6.52 10.46 -9.75
C GLY A 98 6.54 10.69 -8.24
N ASP A 99 6.85 11.92 -7.81
CA ASP A 99 6.88 12.28 -6.39
C ASP A 99 5.50 12.63 -5.81
N ALA A 100 4.49 12.78 -6.65
CA ALA A 100 3.14 13.06 -6.20
C ALA A 100 2.51 11.80 -5.59
N MET A 101 1.69 11.97 -4.55
CA MET A 101 0.80 10.90 -4.08
C MET A 101 -0.15 10.44 -5.21
N GLY A 102 -0.54 11.36 -6.10
CA GLY A 102 -1.00 11.00 -7.44
C GLY A 102 -2.47 10.58 -7.58
N MET A 103 -3.28 10.60 -6.51
CA MET A 103 -4.69 10.19 -6.59
C MET A 103 -5.52 10.90 -7.66
N ASN A 104 -5.36 12.22 -7.81
CA ASN A 104 -6.05 12.98 -8.86
C ASN A 104 -5.53 12.63 -10.26
N MET A 105 -4.22 12.42 -10.38
CA MET A 105 -3.55 12.06 -11.63
C MET A 105 -4.04 10.70 -12.13
N VAL A 106 -4.05 9.68 -11.27
CA VAL A 106 -4.55 8.35 -11.62
C VAL A 106 -6.05 8.39 -11.95
N SER A 107 -6.85 9.17 -11.23
CA SER A 107 -8.29 9.30 -11.52
C SER A 107 -8.56 9.84 -12.92
N LYS A 108 -7.82 10.88 -13.34
CA LYS A 108 -7.92 11.45 -14.70
C LYS A 108 -7.49 10.45 -15.77
N GLY A 109 -6.37 9.74 -15.54
CA GLY A 109 -5.90 8.70 -16.46
C GLY A 109 -6.91 7.57 -16.65
N VAL A 110 -7.52 7.11 -15.55
CA VAL A 110 -8.59 6.11 -15.60
C VAL A 110 -9.80 6.62 -16.39
N GLN A 111 -10.22 7.87 -16.18
CA GLN A 111 -11.37 8.42 -16.89
C GLN A 111 -11.13 8.51 -18.41
N ASN A 112 -9.92 8.84 -18.84
CA ASN A 112 -9.55 8.81 -20.26
C ASN A 112 -9.63 7.39 -20.84
N VAL A 113 -9.18 6.38 -20.10
CA VAL A 113 -9.28 4.99 -20.53
C VAL A 113 -10.75 4.55 -20.61
N LEU A 114 -11.58 4.90 -19.62
CA LEU A 114 -13.02 4.59 -19.66
C LEU A 114 -13.73 5.24 -20.86
N ASN A 115 -13.40 6.49 -21.19
CA ASN A 115 -13.96 7.18 -22.36
C ASN A 115 -13.50 6.51 -23.67
N PHE A 116 -12.26 6.04 -23.74
CA PHE A 116 -11.78 5.29 -24.89
C PHE A 116 -12.51 3.95 -25.06
N LEU A 117 -12.76 3.24 -23.96
CA LEU A 117 -13.48 1.96 -23.97
C LEU A 117 -14.94 2.10 -24.40
N GLN A 118 -15.57 3.26 -24.21
CA GLN A 118 -16.96 3.49 -24.67
C GLN A 118 -17.12 3.41 -26.19
N ASN A 119 -16.04 3.59 -26.97
CA ASN A 119 -16.10 3.43 -28.42
C ASN A 119 -16.31 1.97 -28.83
N ASP A 120 -15.61 1.04 -28.18
CA ASP A 120 -15.64 -0.40 -28.51
C ASP A 120 -16.69 -1.17 -27.67
N PHE A 121 -17.02 -0.65 -26.49
CA PHE A 121 -17.99 -1.18 -25.54
C PHE A 121 -19.04 -0.11 -25.20
N PRO A 122 -19.93 0.27 -26.14
CA PRO A 122 -20.92 1.34 -25.92
C PRO A 122 -21.97 0.95 -24.85
N ASP A 123 -22.07 -0.33 -24.53
CA ASP A 123 -22.96 -0.90 -23.52
C ASP A 123 -22.40 -0.83 -22.07
N ILE A 124 -21.24 -0.18 -21.87
CA ILE A 124 -20.62 -0.03 -20.56
C ILE A 124 -21.34 1.02 -19.70
N ASP A 125 -21.89 0.59 -18.57
CA ASP A 125 -22.45 1.48 -17.54
C ASP A 125 -21.38 1.76 -16.47
N VAL A 126 -20.79 2.96 -16.48
CA VAL A 126 -19.79 3.36 -15.48
C VAL A 126 -20.49 3.80 -14.20
N THR A 127 -20.73 2.84 -13.30
CA THR A 127 -21.38 3.11 -11.99
C THR A 127 -20.53 4.03 -11.10
N GLY A 128 -19.19 3.98 -11.20
CA GLY A 128 -18.35 4.96 -10.50
C GLY A 128 -16.85 4.77 -10.69
N ILE A 129 -16.10 5.87 -10.57
CA ILE A 129 -14.63 5.90 -10.72
C ILE A 129 -13.91 5.21 -9.53
N SER A 130 -14.60 5.02 -8.41
CA SER A 130 -14.06 4.38 -7.21
C SER A 130 -15.03 3.34 -6.65
N GLY A 131 -14.88 2.09 -7.09
CA GLY A 131 -15.65 0.93 -6.64
C GLY A 131 -15.12 0.25 -5.36
N ASN A 132 -14.35 0.97 -4.53
CA ASN A 132 -13.65 0.46 -3.34
C ASN A 132 -12.63 -0.67 -3.57
N PHE A 133 -12.43 -1.15 -4.80
CA PHE A 133 -11.43 -2.18 -5.12
C PHE A 133 -9.99 -1.63 -5.20
N CYS A 134 -9.82 -0.31 -5.25
CA CYS A 134 -8.53 0.36 -5.00
C CYS A 134 -8.19 0.40 -3.50
N SER A 135 -9.22 0.20 -2.67
CA SER A 135 -9.44 0.65 -1.30
C SER A 135 -8.62 1.86 -0.87
N ASP A 136 -9.14 3.05 -1.14
CA ASP A 136 -8.64 4.28 -0.55
C ASP A 136 -9.29 4.51 0.82
N LYS A 137 -8.48 4.82 1.83
CA LYS A 137 -8.92 5.18 3.19
C LYS A 137 -9.77 4.12 3.91
N LYS A 138 -9.71 2.86 3.47
CA LYS A 138 -10.42 1.72 4.07
C LYS A 138 -9.46 0.53 4.24
N PRO A 139 -9.56 -0.23 5.34
CA PRO A 139 -8.78 -1.45 5.51
C PRO A 139 -9.22 -2.47 4.46
N ALA A 140 -8.27 -3.04 3.71
CA ALA A 140 -8.58 -4.03 2.69
C ALA A 140 -7.42 -4.99 2.43
N ALA A 141 -7.76 -6.28 2.29
CA ALA A 141 -6.85 -7.36 1.95
C ALA A 141 -6.03 -7.09 0.69
N VAL A 142 -6.68 -6.53 -0.33
CA VAL A 142 -6.06 -6.24 -1.63
C VAL A 142 -4.86 -5.29 -1.48
N ASN A 143 -4.93 -4.31 -0.57
CA ASN A 143 -3.81 -3.39 -0.32
C ASN A 143 -2.66 -4.06 0.41
N TRP A 144 -2.94 -5.04 1.27
CA TRP A 144 -1.91 -5.80 1.98
C TRP A 144 -1.15 -6.75 1.04
N ILE A 145 -1.89 -7.47 0.21
CA ILE A 145 -1.35 -8.51 -0.67
C ILE A 145 -0.65 -7.86 -1.87
N GLN A 146 -1.34 -6.94 -2.56
CA GLN A 146 -0.86 -6.37 -3.81
C GLN A 146 -0.04 -5.09 -3.62
N GLY A 147 -0.12 -4.46 -2.44
CA GLY A 147 0.46 -3.15 -2.18
C GLY A 147 -0.40 -2.01 -2.75
N ARG A 148 -0.15 -0.79 -2.24
CA ARG A 148 -0.72 0.47 -2.73
C ARG A 148 0.19 1.64 -2.33
N GLY A 149 0.51 2.51 -3.28
CA GLY A 149 1.51 3.55 -3.09
C GLY A 149 2.90 2.93 -2.95
N LYS A 150 3.58 3.22 -1.84
CA LYS A 150 4.95 2.76 -1.59
C LYS A 150 4.96 1.57 -0.64
N SER A 151 5.53 0.45 -1.08
CA SER A 151 5.80 -0.73 -0.24
C SER A 151 7.27 -0.74 0.13
N VAL A 152 7.58 -0.71 1.43
CA VAL A 152 8.95 -0.54 1.94
C VAL A 152 9.28 -1.65 2.92
N VAL A 153 10.51 -2.13 2.90
CA VAL A 153 11.06 -3.00 3.94
C VAL A 153 12.22 -2.27 4.60
N CYS A 154 12.36 -2.40 5.91
CA CYS A 154 13.48 -1.86 6.66
C CYS A 154 14.01 -2.91 7.62
N GLU A 155 15.33 -2.99 7.75
CA GLU A 155 16.03 -3.90 8.64
C GLU A 155 17.11 -3.16 9.43
N VAL A 156 17.42 -3.69 10.62
CA VAL A 156 18.45 -3.18 11.50
C VAL A 156 18.96 -4.31 12.39
N VAL A 157 20.27 -4.34 12.62
CA VAL A 157 20.91 -5.17 13.64
C VAL A 157 21.22 -4.29 14.84
N ILE A 158 20.71 -4.65 16.03
CA ILE A 158 20.96 -3.89 17.26
C ILE A 158 21.91 -4.69 18.15
N ASN A 159 23.01 -4.07 18.56
CA ASN A 159 24.00 -4.71 19.42
C ASN A 159 23.39 -5.06 20.80
N GLY A 160 23.72 -6.23 21.35
CA GLY A 160 23.18 -6.71 22.64
C GLY A 160 23.37 -5.70 23.79
N ASP A 161 24.55 -5.08 23.88
CA ASP A 161 24.84 -3.99 24.80
C ASP A 161 23.86 -2.82 24.70
N VAL A 162 23.49 -2.44 23.47
CA VAL A 162 22.56 -1.34 23.21
C VAL A 162 21.14 -1.74 23.63
N VAL A 163 20.74 -3.00 23.41
CA VAL A 163 19.46 -3.53 23.91
C VAL A 163 19.37 -3.39 25.43
N THR A 164 20.40 -3.80 26.16
CA THR A 164 20.39 -3.70 27.64
C THR A 164 20.54 -2.27 28.13
N LYS A 165 21.48 -1.49 27.58
CA LYS A 165 21.78 -0.12 28.06
C LYS A 165 20.70 0.88 27.64
N VAL A 166 20.22 0.82 26.40
CA VAL A 166 19.26 1.78 25.83
C VAL A 166 17.85 1.26 25.93
N LEU A 167 17.54 0.04 25.46
CA LEU A 167 16.17 -0.50 25.47
C LEU A 167 15.76 -1.10 26.83
N LYS A 168 16.70 -1.27 27.76
CA LYS A 168 16.47 -1.76 29.14
C LYS A 168 15.75 -3.11 29.15
N THR A 169 16.14 -4.00 28.25
CA THR A 169 15.61 -5.36 28.11
C THR A 169 16.70 -6.33 27.64
N THR A 170 16.34 -7.58 27.40
CA THR A 170 17.23 -8.61 26.83
C THR A 170 16.73 -9.03 25.45
N VAL A 171 17.63 -9.52 24.61
CA VAL A 171 17.28 -10.00 23.25
C VAL A 171 16.24 -11.13 23.30
N PRO A 172 16.38 -12.18 24.15
CA PRO A 172 15.39 -13.26 24.20
C PRO A 172 13.99 -12.77 24.59
N ALA A 173 13.90 -11.87 25.58
CA ALA A 173 12.62 -11.32 26.02
C ALA A 173 11.93 -10.49 24.91
N LEU A 174 12.71 -9.76 24.11
CA LEU A 174 12.19 -8.97 22.99
C LEU A 174 11.67 -9.88 21.87
N VAL A 175 12.41 -10.94 21.54
CA VAL A 175 12.00 -11.93 20.53
C VAL A 175 10.73 -12.66 20.97
N GLU A 176 10.70 -13.15 22.21
CA GLU A 176 9.53 -13.82 22.78
C GLU A 176 8.30 -12.90 22.78
N LEU A 177 8.44 -11.66 23.23
CA LEU A 177 7.36 -10.68 23.21
C LEU A 177 6.85 -10.44 21.78
N ASN A 178 7.74 -10.37 20.78
CA ASN A 178 7.34 -10.22 19.39
C ASN A 178 6.52 -11.43 18.89
N MET A 179 6.96 -12.65 19.20
CA MET A 179 6.25 -13.88 18.82
C MET A 179 4.87 -13.97 19.48
N LEU A 180 4.77 -13.68 20.77
CA LEU A 180 3.53 -13.78 21.52
C LEU A 180 2.55 -12.64 21.18
N LYS A 181 3.03 -11.39 21.16
CA LYS A 181 2.18 -10.22 20.97
C LYS A 181 1.85 -9.97 19.49
N ASN A 182 2.87 -9.85 18.65
CA ASN A 182 2.69 -9.34 17.29
C ASN A 182 2.18 -10.44 16.35
N LEU A 183 2.66 -11.68 16.48
CA LEU A 183 2.19 -12.79 15.66
C LEU A 183 0.98 -13.47 16.30
N THR A 184 1.18 -14.15 17.42
CA THR A 184 0.14 -15.01 18.02
C THR A 184 -1.06 -14.19 18.51
N GLY A 185 -0.83 -13.10 19.23
CA GLY A 185 -1.87 -12.21 19.73
C GLY A 185 -2.72 -11.61 18.61
N SER A 186 -2.09 -11.11 17.54
CA SER A 186 -2.81 -10.61 16.37
C SER A 186 -3.61 -11.70 15.66
N ALA A 187 -3.07 -12.92 15.56
CA ALA A 187 -3.78 -14.05 14.97
C ALA A 187 -5.06 -14.40 15.77
N ILE A 188 -4.96 -14.45 17.11
CA ILE A 188 -6.10 -14.72 17.99
C ILE A 188 -7.19 -13.64 17.83
N CYS A 189 -6.79 -12.36 17.75
CA CYS A 189 -7.72 -11.25 17.53
C CYS A 189 -8.28 -11.17 16.10
N ARG A 190 -7.93 -12.10 15.21
CA ARG A 190 -8.29 -12.09 13.78
C ARG A 190 -7.89 -10.77 13.10
N CYS A 191 -6.80 -10.16 13.56
CA CYS A 191 -6.16 -9.04 12.88
C CYS A 191 -5.48 -9.59 11.63
N SER A 192 -6.24 -9.69 10.54
CA SER A 192 -5.81 -10.34 9.30
C SER A 192 -4.56 -9.71 8.67
N TRP A 193 -4.21 -8.46 9.04
CA TRP A 193 -3.21 -7.65 8.33
C TRP A 193 -2.28 -6.83 9.25
N TRP A 194 -2.49 -6.84 10.58
CA TRP A 194 -1.78 -5.98 11.54
C TRP A 194 -0.98 -6.79 12.54
N VAL A 195 0.32 -6.92 12.28
CA VAL A 195 1.27 -7.73 13.07
C VAL A 195 2.27 -6.80 13.79
N GLN A 196 1.84 -5.60 14.19
CA GLN A 196 2.73 -4.55 14.67
C GLN A 196 2.15 -3.76 15.82
N CYS A 197 3.01 -3.29 16.72
CA CYS A 197 2.59 -2.61 17.95
C CYS A 197 2.02 -1.21 17.72
N THR A 198 2.71 -0.34 16.98
CA THR A 198 2.44 1.12 16.99
C THR A 198 2.69 1.83 15.65
N CYS A 199 2.72 1.09 14.54
CA CYS A 199 3.01 1.66 13.21
C CYS A 199 2.03 2.78 12.81
N CYS A 200 0.74 2.63 13.16
CA CYS A 200 -0.28 3.65 12.91
C CYS A 200 0.06 5.02 13.53
N GLN A 201 0.59 5.02 14.76
CA GLN A 201 0.92 6.25 15.49
C GLN A 201 2.06 6.98 14.79
N HIS A 202 3.17 6.29 14.49
CA HIS A 202 4.31 6.88 13.79
C HIS A 202 3.94 7.42 12.41
N CYS A 203 3.17 6.65 11.64
CA CYS A 203 2.66 7.10 10.35
C CYS A 203 1.82 8.38 10.49
N PHE A 204 0.85 8.39 11.40
CA PHE A 204 -0.05 9.54 11.58
C PHE A 204 0.72 10.81 11.97
N CYS A 205 1.63 10.72 12.94
CA CYS A 205 2.40 11.87 13.42
C CYS A 205 3.32 12.45 12.35
N ASN A 206 3.89 11.61 11.48
CA ASN A 206 4.72 12.07 10.37
C ASN A 206 3.89 12.65 9.22
N PHE A 207 2.74 12.05 8.90
CA PHE A 207 1.86 12.61 7.88
C PHE A 207 1.35 14.00 8.26
N TYR A 208 0.94 14.17 9.52
CA TYR A 208 0.52 15.48 10.03
C TYR A 208 1.66 16.51 9.96
N SER A 209 2.89 16.14 10.33
CA SER A 209 4.04 17.06 10.25
C SER A 209 4.37 17.51 8.84
N HIS A 210 4.22 16.65 7.84
CA HIS A 210 4.63 16.93 6.46
C HIS A 210 3.48 17.36 5.55
N GLY A 211 2.32 17.73 6.11
CA GLY A 211 1.16 18.20 5.32
C GLY A 211 0.58 17.13 4.39
N ALA A 212 0.93 15.86 4.59
CA ALA A 212 0.30 14.76 3.91
C ALA A 212 -1.05 14.53 4.62
N GLY A 213 -2.16 14.92 3.97
CA GLY A 213 -3.49 14.75 4.54
C GLY A 213 -3.68 13.33 5.11
N SER A 214 -4.44 13.22 6.22
CA SER A 214 -4.69 12.09 7.16
C SER A 214 -4.99 10.67 6.62
N SER A 215 -4.74 10.43 5.33
CA SER A 215 -5.28 9.38 4.47
C SER A 215 -4.34 8.20 4.19
N THR A 216 -3.08 8.24 4.60
CA THR A 216 -2.08 7.20 4.29
C THR A 216 -1.85 6.23 5.47
N LYS A 217 -2.91 5.71 6.09
CA LYS A 217 -2.81 4.82 7.27
C LYS A 217 -2.25 3.41 7.01
N HIS A 218 -1.84 3.05 5.78
CA HIS A 218 -1.45 1.67 5.46
C HIS A 218 -0.16 1.64 4.64
N ARG A 219 0.97 1.43 5.32
CA ARG A 219 2.23 1.02 4.69
C ARG A 219 2.63 -0.33 5.27
N LYS A 220 3.01 -1.25 4.40
CA LYS A 220 3.59 -2.53 4.79
C LYS A 220 4.97 -2.26 5.34
N PHE A 221 5.24 -2.73 6.56
CA PHE A 221 6.59 -2.89 7.09
C PHE A 221 6.72 -4.38 7.41
N SER A 222 7.79 -5.01 6.96
CA SER A 222 8.15 -6.38 7.36
C SER A 222 9.47 -6.27 8.10
N LEU A 223 9.51 -6.68 9.38
CA LEU A 223 10.77 -6.95 10.05
C LEU A 223 11.15 -8.39 9.71
N TYR A 224 12.33 -8.57 9.14
CA TYR A 224 12.99 -9.86 9.07
C TYR A 224 14.11 -9.86 10.11
N TYR A 225 14.21 -10.94 10.89
CA TYR A 225 15.32 -11.18 11.80
C TYR A 225 16.24 -12.21 11.13
N TYR A 226 17.54 -11.91 11.08
CA TYR A 226 18.57 -12.84 10.66
C TYR A 226 19.31 -13.28 11.92
N ASP A 227 19.21 -14.57 12.25
CA ASP A 227 19.97 -15.15 13.35
C ASP A 227 21.39 -15.40 12.83
N GLY A 228 22.29 -14.44 13.08
CA GLY A 228 23.71 -14.59 12.81
C GLY A 228 24.33 -15.52 13.86
N GLY A 229 24.10 -16.82 13.73
CA GLY A 229 24.81 -17.83 14.51
C GLY A 229 26.30 -17.81 14.17
N CYS A 230 27.11 -17.47 15.17
CA CYS A 230 28.46 -18.01 15.35
C CYS A 230 28.41 -18.97 16.54
#